data_AF-A0A7W8IT26-F1
#
_entry.id   AF-A0A7W8IT26-F1
#
_cell.length_a   1.000
_cell.length_b   1.000
_cell.length_c   1.000
_cell.angle_alpha   90.00
_cell.angle_beta   90.00
_cell.angle_gamma   90.00
#
_symmetry.space_group_name_H-M   'P 1'
#
loop_
_entity.id
_entity.type
_entity.pdbx_description
1 polymer ?
#
loop_
_entity_poly.entity_id
_entity_poly.type
_entity_poly.pdbx_seq_one_letter_code
_entity_poly.pdbx_strand_id
1 'polypeptide(L)' 'MKTADLCDQYLEKLQVCQLSLYSYGGKKEFTGPIATVDVFEDNVLVREALETVPAGTVLVVDGKGSR' A
#
# COMPACT_ATOMS: atom_id res chain seq x y z
N MET A 1 -11.44 -10.91 1.37
CA MET A 1 -12.16 -10.70 0.10
C MET A 1 -11.08 -10.59 -0.96
N LYS A 2 -11.17 -11.36 -2.04
CA LYS A 2 -10.09 -11.40 -3.02
C LYS A 2 -10.15 -10.17 -3.90
N THR A 3 -9.01 -9.73 -4.41
CA THR A 3 -8.95 -8.64 -5.41
C THR A 3 -9.72 -8.99 -6.68
N ALA A 4 -9.75 -10.27 -7.08
CA ALA A 4 -10.58 -10.75 -8.18
C ALA A 4 -12.07 -10.48 -7.94
N ASP A 5 -12.60 -10.84 -6.77
CA ASP A 5 -14.00 -10.60 -6.41
C ASP A 5 -14.35 -9.10 -6.44
N LEU A 6 -13.41 -8.23 -6.06
CA LEU A 6 -13.57 -6.78 -6.12
C LEU A 6 -13.60 -6.28 -7.56
N CYS A 7 -12.71 -6.77 -8.42
CA CYS A 7 -12.69 -6.43 -9.84
C CYS A 7 -13.99 -6.83 -10.53
N ASP A 8 -14.51 -8.03 -10.25
CA ASP A 8 -15.76 -8.52 -10.84
C ASP A 8 -16.96 -7.62 -10.50
N GLN A 9 -16.98 -7.02 -9.29
CA GLN A 9 -18.11 -6.22 -8.81
C GLN A 9 -17.98 -4.72 -9.06
N TYR A 10 -16.76 -4.17 -9.10
CA TYR A 10 -16.52 -2.73 -9.03
C TYR A 10 -15.51 -2.22 -10.06
N LEU A 11 -15.29 -2.95 -11.17
CA LEU A 11 -14.24 -2.65 -12.14
C LEU A 11 -14.11 -1.17 -12.52
N GLU A 12 -15.24 -0.50 -12.83
CA GLU A 12 -15.27 0.91 -13.25
C GLU A 12 -14.90 1.92 -12.14
N LYS A 13 -14.91 1.48 -10.88
CA LYS A 13 -14.61 2.30 -9.70
C LYS A 13 -13.24 1.98 -9.09
N LEU A 14 -12.51 1.03 -9.67
CA LEU A 14 -11.24 0.56 -9.16
C LEU A 14 -10.09 1.00 -10.05
N GLN A 15 -8.93 1.18 -9.42
CA GLN A 15 -7.65 1.30 -10.11
C GLN A 15 -6.83 0.04 -9.80
N VAL A 16 -6.32 -0.61 -10.83
CA VAL A 16 -5.48 -1.81 -10.69
C VAL A 16 -4.01 -1.40 -10.79
N CYS A 17 -3.25 -1.68 -9.73
CA CYS A 17 -1.81 -1.45 -9.74
C CYS A 17 -1.14 -2.38 -10.75
N GLN A 18 -0.41 -1.80 -11.71
CA GLN A 18 0.33 -2.56 -12.73
C GLN A 18 1.75 -2.94 -12.29
N LEU A 19 2.22 -2.38 -11.17
CA LEU A 19 3.54 -2.67 -10.64
C LEU A 19 3.53 -4.05 -9.95
N SER A 20 4.41 -4.94 -10.41
CA SER A 20 4.66 -6.20 -9.71
C SER A 20 5.42 -5.95 -8.42
N LEU A 21 4.76 -6.22 -7.29
CA LEU A 21 5.33 -6.14 -5.95
C LEU A 21 5.59 -7.54 -5.38
N TYR A 22 6.62 -7.66 -4.55
CA TYR A 22 6.88 -8.88 -3.79
C TYR A 22 6.20 -8.83 -2.42
N SER A 23 5.62 -9.96 -2.00
CA SER A 23 5.01 -10.09 -0.68
C SER A 23 6.03 -10.65 0.32
N TYR A 24 6.41 -9.85 1.31
CA TYR A 24 7.40 -10.22 2.32
C TYR A 24 6.79 -10.49 3.71
N GLY A 25 5.58 -9.98 3.99
CA GLY A 25 4.93 -10.11 5.29
C GLY A 25 4.31 -11.49 5.53
N GLY A 26 4.05 -11.84 6.80
CA GLY A 26 3.36 -13.09 7.15
C GLY A 26 1.88 -13.12 6.78
N LYS A 27 1.26 -11.96 6.50
CA LYS A 27 -0.11 -11.84 6.00
C LYS A 27 -0.09 -11.65 4.48
N LYS A 28 -0.65 -12.62 3.75
CA LYS A 28 -0.73 -12.60 2.28
C LYS A 28 -1.85 -11.71 1.72
N GLU A 29 -2.78 -11.30 2.57
CA GLU A 29 -3.91 -10.43 2.21
C GLU A 29 -4.07 -9.35 3.29
N PHE A 30 -4.28 -8.10 2.87
CA PHE A 30 -4.53 -6.96 3.74
C PHE A 30 -5.27 -5.86 2.97
N THR A 31 -6.04 -5.05 3.68
CA THR A 31 -6.79 -3.90 3.14
C THR A 31 -6.93 -2.83 4.22
N GLY A 32 -7.19 -1.59 3.81
CA GLY A 32 -7.38 -0.48 4.75
C GLY A 32 -7.42 0.88 4.04
N PRO A 33 -7.75 1.96 4.77
CA PRO A 33 -7.62 3.32 4.26
C PRO A 33 -6.15 3.60 3.92
N ILE A 34 -5.91 4.33 2.83
CA ILE A 34 -4.56 4.61 2.33
C ILE A 34 -4.00 5.86 3.03
N ALA A 35 -2.76 5.76 3.49
CA ALA A 35 -1.90 6.91 3.76
C ALA A 35 -0.68 6.84 2.83
N THR A 36 -0.12 7.98 2.45
CA THR A 36 1.00 8.04 1.51
C THR A 36 2.20 8.75 2.11
N VAL A 37 3.40 8.25 1.83
CA VAL A 37 4.67 8.93 2.11
C VAL A 37 5.48 8.94 0.81
N ASP A 38 6.01 10.11 0.46
CA ASP A 38 6.89 10.28 -0.70
C ASP A 38 8.29 10.65 -0.22
N VAL A 39 9.30 9.84 -0.57
CA VAL A 39 10.66 9.95 -0.07
C VAL A 39 11.69 9.54 -1.13
N PHE A 40 12.94 9.96 -0.93
CA PHE A 40 14.08 9.53 -1.74
C PHE A 40 15.25 9.21 -0.82
N GLU A 41 15.62 7.93 -0.76
CA GLU A 41 16.78 7.40 0.02
C GLU A 41 16.80 7.74 1.53
N ASP A 42 15.65 8.13 2.10
CA ASP A 42 15.45 8.40 3.52
C ASP A 42 14.14 7.78 4.02
N ASN A 43 14.10 7.28 5.27
CA ASN A 43 12.94 6.61 5.84
C ASN A 43 12.38 7.27 7.12
N VAL A 44 12.84 8.46 7.51
CA VAL A 44 12.39 9.18 8.70
C VAL A 44 10.87 9.38 8.66
N LEU A 45 10.35 9.90 7.54
CA LEU A 45 8.91 10.11 7.35
C LEU A 45 8.11 8.80 7.33
N VAL A 46 8.71 7.69 6.90
CA VAL A 46 8.06 6.38 6.91
C VAL A 46 7.86 5.92 8.36
N ARG A 47 8.88 6.07 9.20
CA ARG A 47 8.82 5.71 10.62
C ARG A 47 7.80 6.56 11.37
N GLU A 48 7.83 7.87 11.19
CA GLU A 48 6.89 8.81 11.81
C GLU A 48 5.45 8.51 11.39
N ALA A 49 5.21 8.19 10.12
CA ALA A 49 3.88 7.81 9.64
C ALA A 49 3.38 6.53 10.33
N LEU A 50 4.21 5.50 10.46
CA LEU A 50 3.83 4.25 11.13
C LEU A 50 3.44 4.43 12.61
N GLU A 51 3.98 5.44 13.28
CA GLU A 51 3.67 5.75 14.68
C GLU A 51 2.37 6.57 14.85
N THR A 52 1.92 7.25 13.80
CA THR A 52 0.86 8.26 13.89
C THR A 52 -0.42 7.91 13.13
N VAL A 53 -0.36 7.07 12.09
CA VAL A 53 -1.55 6.69 11.33
C VAL A 53 -2.51 5.82 12.17
N PRO A 54 -3.84 5.95 11.95
CA PRO A 54 -4.82 5.11 12.65
C PRO A 54 -4.61 3.61 12.42
N ALA A 55 -5.04 2.80 13.38
CA ALA A 55 -5.02 1.35 13.25
C ALA A 55 -5.82 0.89 12.02
N GLY A 56 -5.25 -0.05 11.26
CA GLY A 56 -5.85 -0.59 10.04
C GLY A 56 -5.48 0.18 8.76
N THR A 57 -4.74 1.28 8.85
CA THR A 57 -4.21 2.02 7.69
C THR A 57 -3.22 1.18 6.88
N VAL A 58 -3.27 1.32 5.55
CA VAL A 58 -2.26 0.84 4.61
C VAL A 58 -1.38 2.00 4.21
N LEU A 59 -0.12 1.99 4.65
CA LEU A 59 0.87 3.00 4.27
C LEU A 59 1.50 2.62 2.92
N VAL A 60 1.33 3.47 1.91
CA VAL A 60 1.95 3.35 0.59
C VAL A 60 3.14 4.31 0.54
N VAL A 61 4.33 3.78 0.27
CA VAL A 61 5.58 4.56 0.22
C VAL A 61 6.09 4.60 -1.21
N ASP A 62 6.18 5.80 -1.79
CA ASP A 62 6.95 6.00 -3.02
C ASP A 62 8.41 6.32 -2.67
N GLY A 63 9.29 5.35 -2.88
CA GLY A 63 10.75 5.50 -2.72
C GLY A 63 11.48 5.75 -4.04
N LYS A 64 10.77 6.17 -5.09
CA LYS A 64 11.27 6.38 -6.47
C LYS A 64 11.88 5.14 -7.14
N GLY A 65 11.66 3.96 -6.58
CA GLY A 65 12.17 2.70 -7.10
C GLY A 65 13.69 2.57 -7.07
N SER A 66 14.37 3.29 -6.17
CA SER A 66 15.81 3.07 -5.91
C SER A 66 16.06 1.59 -5.55
N ARG A 67 17.10 0.99 -6.14
CA ARG A 67 17.41 -0.44 -6.04
C ARG A 67 18.77 -0.67 -5.42
#